data_AF-A0A0F8ZPT9-F1
#
_entry.id   AF-A0A0F8ZPT9-F1
#
_cell.length_a   1.000
_cell.length_b   1.000
_cell.length_c   1.000
_cell.angle_alpha   90.00
_cell.angle_beta   90.00
_cell.angle_gamma   90.00
#
_symmetry.space_group_name_H-M   'P 1'
#
loop_
_entity.id
_entity.type
_entity.pdbx_description
1 polymer ?
#
loop_
_entity_poly.entity_id
_entity_poly.type
_entity_poly.pdbx_seq_one_letter_code
_entity_poly.pdbx_strand_id
1 'polypeptide(L)' 'MHDLPAHRGEEVSAEVIEGPQSVVFDQAENRLHGQKAALALILGEEAR' A
#
# COMPACT_ATOMS: atom_id res chain seq x y z
N MET A 1 8.88 3.04 2.66
CA MET A 1 7.42 2.75 2.78
C MET A 1 6.74 4.06 3.16
N HIS A 2 5.64 4.42 2.48
CA HIS A 2 4.88 5.66 2.71
C HIS A 2 3.51 5.49 2.03
N ASP A 3 2.41 5.77 2.74
CA ASP A 3 1.08 5.70 2.11
C ASP A 3 0.87 6.93 1.22
N LEU A 4 0.38 6.75 0.00
CA LEU A 4 0.26 7.84 -0.98
C LEU A 4 -1.05 8.65 -0.80
N PRO A 5 -1.07 9.94 -1.18
CA PRO A 5 0.00 10.71 -1.82
C PRO A 5 1.12 11.14 -0.87
N ALA A 6 2.29 11.45 -1.44
CA ALA A 6 3.43 12.02 -0.74
C ALA A 6 3.92 13.29 -1.45
N HIS A 7 4.30 14.32 -0.68
CA HIS A 7 4.92 15.55 -1.16
C HIS A 7 6.44 15.40 -1.14
N ARG A 8 7.03 15.48 -2.33
CA ARG A 8 8.49 15.38 -2.51
C ARG A 8 9.15 16.66 -2.01
N GLY A 9 10.21 16.52 -1.22
CA GLY A 9 10.99 17.64 -0.67
C GLY A 9 10.46 18.17 0.65
N GLU A 10 9.32 17.68 1.15
CA GLU A 10 8.76 18.02 2.46
C GLU A 10 8.93 16.84 3.42
N GLU A 11 8.09 15.80 3.29
CA GLU A 11 8.17 14.60 4.15
C GLU A 11 9.10 13.51 3.61
N VAL A 12 9.43 13.54 2.32
CA VAL A 12 10.34 12.56 1.69
C VAL A 12 11.10 13.19 0.52
N SER A 13 12.40 12.92 0.41
CA SER A 13 13.19 13.38 -0.74
C SER A 13 12.87 12.56 -2.00
N ALA A 14 13.03 13.17 -3.18
CA ALA A 14 12.80 12.50 -4.46
C ALA A 14 13.70 11.26 -4.65
N GLU A 15 14.96 11.35 -4.24
CA GLU A 15 15.93 10.25 -4.31
C GLU A 15 15.56 9.04 -3.44
N VAL A 16 14.85 9.25 -2.33
CA VAL A 16 14.39 8.17 -1.45
C VAL A 16 13.12 7.52 -2.01
N ILE A 17 12.12 8.31 -2.42
CA ILE A 17 10.84 7.77 -2.91
C ILE A 17 10.96 7.09 -4.28
N GLU A 18 11.90 7.51 -5.13
CA GLU A 18 12.19 6.89 -6.44
C GLU A 18 13.39 5.91 -6.37
N GLY A 19 14.03 5.79 -5.21
CA GLY A 19 15.24 4.98 -5.03
C GLY A 19 14.96 3.47 -5.02
N PRO A 20 16.01 2.63 -5.16
CA PRO A 20 15.88 1.17 -5.26
C PRO A 20 15.36 0.49 -3.99
N GLN A 21 15.35 1.20 -2.86
CA GLN A 21 14.81 0.72 -1.58
C GLN A 21 13.35 1.15 -1.37
N SER A 22 12.79 1.95 -2.28
CA SER A 22 11.41 2.38 -2.22
C SER A 22 10.48 1.22 -2.58
N VAL A 23 9.41 1.10 -1.79
CA VAL A 23 8.36 0.09 -1.96
C VAL A 23 6.97 0.74 -1.95
N VAL A 24 6.90 2.04 -2.23
CA VAL A 24 5.64 2.81 -2.13
C VAL A 24 4.59 2.34 -3.14
N PHE A 25 5.00 1.88 -4.32
CA PHE A 25 4.10 1.36 -5.34
C PHE A 25 3.65 -0.08 -5.02
N ASP A 26 4.56 -0.95 -4.58
CA ASP A 26 4.19 -2.29 -4.09
C ASP A 26 3.25 -2.19 -2.88
N GLN A 27 3.48 -1.25 -1.97
CA GLN A 27 2.58 -0.95 -0.86
C GLN A 27 1.18 -0.53 -1.35
N ALA A 28 1.10 0.36 -2.35
CA ALA A 28 -0.16 0.82 -2.91
C ALA A 28 -0.93 -0.32 -3.61
N GLU A 29 -0.25 -1.15 -4.39
CA GLU A 29 -0.82 -2.35 -5.02
C GLU A 29 -1.35 -3.34 -3.97
N ASN A 30 -0.56 -3.58 -2.91
CA ASN A 30 -0.94 -4.50 -1.83
C ASN A 30 -2.19 -4.08 -1.07
N ARG A 31 -2.65 -2.82 -1.17
CA ARG A 31 -3.96 -2.43 -0.62
C ARG A 31 -5.10 -3.22 -1.28
N LEU A 32 -5.06 -3.46 -2.60
CA LEU A 32 -6.06 -4.30 -3.28
C LEU A 32 -6.06 -5.73 -2.73
N HIS A 33 -4.88 -6.32 -2.60
CA HIS A 33 -4.74 -7.69 -2.11
C HIS A 33 -5.20 -7.84 -0.67
N GLY A 34 -4.79 -6.93 0.22
CA GLY A 34 -5.22 -6.90 1.62
C GLY A 34 -6.74 -6.71 1.75
N GLN A 35 -7.32 -5.79 0.98
CA GLN A 35 -8.76 -5.55 0.98
C GLN A 35 -9.56 -6.74 0.44
N LYS A 36 -9.09 -7.42 -0.63
CA LYS A 36 -9.70 -8.67 -1.12
C LYS A 36 -9.73 -9.75 -0.03
N ALA A 37 -8.61 -9.93 0.68
CA ALA A 37 -8.54 -10.91 1.76
C ALA A 37 -9.47 -10.55 2.92
N ALA A 38 -9.51 -9.27 3.32
CA ALA A 38 -10.41 -8.78 4.35
C ALA A 38 -11.89 -9.01 3.98
N LEU A 39 -12.29 -8.69 2.75
CA LEU A 39 -13.65 -8.96 2.26
C LEU A 39 -13.96 -10.45 2.21
N ALA A 40 -13.02 -11.28 1.77
CA ALA A 40 -13.20 -12.74 1.76
C ALA A 40 -13.38 -13.31 3.18
N LEU A 41 -12.70 -12.74 4.18
CA LEU A 41 -12.87 -13.14 5.58
C LEU A 41 -14.25 -12.73 6.11
N ILE A 42 -14.64 -11.46 5.91
CA ILE A 42 -15.88 -10.89 6.45
C ILE A 42 -17.12 -11.48 5.76
N LEU A 43 -17.11 -11.55 4.43
CA LEU A 43 -18.25 -12.05 3.64
C LEU A 43 -18.25 -13.57 3.50
N GLY A 44 -17.09 -14.21 3.59
CA GLY A 44 -16.99 -15.67 3.57
C GLY A 44 -17.38 -16.34 4.88
N GLU A 45 -17.44 -15.60 5.99
CA GLU A 45 -17.94 -16.09 7.28
C GLU A 45 -19.45 -16.41 7.28
N GLU A 46 -20.27 -15.76 6.43
CA GLU A 46 -21.69 -16.13 6.28
C GLU A 46 -21.88 -17.53 5.67
N ALA A 47 -20.84 -18.12 5.07
CA ALA A 47 -20.87 -19.44 4.46
C ALA A 47 -20.36 -20.57 5.38
N ARG A 48 -20.07 -20.28 6.66
CA ARG A 48 -19.63 -21.28 7.65
C ARG A 48 -20.70 -21.65 8.66
#